data_AF-A0A433K6H5-F1
#
_entry.id   AF-A0A433K6H5-F1
#
_cell.length_a   1.000
_cell.length_b   1.000
_cell.length_c   1.000
_cell.angle_alpha   90.00
_cell.angle_beta   90.00
_cell.angle_gamma   90.00
#
_symmetry.space_group_name_H-M   'P 1'
#
loop_
_entity.id
_entity.type
_entity.pdbx_description
1 polymer ?
#
loop_
_entity_poly.entity_id
_entity_poly.type
_entity_poly.pdbx_seq_one_letter_code
_entity_poly.pdbx_strand_id
1 'polypeptide(L)'
;MTKKSIIEFPCDFPVKIIGINSEVFLEEIRIIVNQHFPDFNHDNLTHKLSEKSSYLAITVTVCAINQEMLDSFYQDLTKHPDVKMVL
;
A
#
# COMPACT_ATOMS: atom_id res chain seq x y z
N MET A 1 -15.65 5.28 -28.21
CA MET A 1 -14.58 4.57 -27.49
C MET A 1 -14.89 4.68 -26.02
N THR A 2 -15.50 3.65 -25.43
CA THR A 2 -16.03 3.73 -24.06
C THR A 2 -15.24 2.73 -23.21
N LYS A 3 -14.11 3.16 -22.64
CA LYS A 3 -13.44 2.42 -21.57
C LYS A 3 -14.33 2.51 -20.34
N LYS A 4 -15.35 1.67 -20.28
CA LYS A 4 -16.14 1.42 -19.07
C LYS A 4 -15.28 0.49 -18.20
N SER A 5 -14.33 1.06 -17.45
CA SER A 5 -13.80 0.33 -16.29
C SER A 5 -14.92 0.34 -15.26
N ILE A 6 -15.71 -0.74 -15.26
CA ILE A 6 -16.68 -1.05 -14.20
C ILE A 6 -15.85 -1.66 -13.08
N ILE A 7 -14.92 -0.88 -12.51
CA ILE A 7 -14.35 -1.25 -11.22
C ILE A 7 -15.46 -0.88 -10.23
N GLU A 8 -16.14 -1.91 -9.71
CA GLU A 8 -17.17 -1.74 -8.70
C GLU A 8 -16.46 -1.49 -7.37
N PHE A 9 -16.55 -0.25 -6.90
CA PHE A 9 -16.09 0.12 -5.57
C PHE A 9 -17.26 0.01 -4.57
N PRO A 10 -17.04 -0.40 -3.31
CA PRO A 10 -15.74 -0.70 -2.71
C PRO A 10 -15.18 -2.07 -3.13
N CYS A 11 -13.86 -2.15 -3.29
CA CYS A 11 -13.17 -3.41 -3.61
C CYS A 11 -11.86 -3.52 -2.84
N ASP A 12 -11.54 -4.74 -2.40
CA ASP A 12 -10.29 -5.06 -1.73
C ASP A 12 -9.13 -5.15 -2.74
N PHE A 13 -8.17 -4.23 -2.61
CA PHE A 13 -6.97 -4.20 -3.43
C PHE A 13 -5.74 -4.54 -2.59
N PRO A 14 -5.07 -5.68 -2.87
CA PRO A 14 -3.79 -5.99 -2.26
C PRO A 14 -2.71 -5.13 -2.90
N VAL A 15 -2.16 -4.20 -2.13
CA VAL A 15 -1.04 -3.34 -2.51
C VAL A 15 0.23 -3.90 -1.91
N LYS A 16 1.23 -4.15 -2.76
CA LYS A 16 2.53 -4.66 -2.33
C LYS A 16 3.57 -3.56 -2.44
N ILE A 17 3.99 -3.06 -1.29
CA ILE A 17 5.04 -2.06 -1.15
C ILE A 17 6.38 -2.76 -0.92
N ILE A 18 7.38 -2.44 -1.71
CA ILE A 18 8.76 -2.88 -1.55
C ILE A 18 9.59 -1.65 -1.23
N GLY A 19 10.25 -1.66 -0.08
CA GLY A 19 11.09 -0.56 0.38
C GLY A 19 12.34 -1.01 1.10
N ILE A 20 13.06 -0.05 1.66
CA ILE A 20 14.24 -0.29 2.49
C ILE A 20 13.80 -1.04 3.75
N ASN A 21 14.58 -2.04 4.15
CA ASN A 21 14.34 -2.75 5.40
C ASN A 21 14.67 -1.86 6.61
N SER A 22 13.65 -1.23 7.18
CA SER A 22 13.73 -0.42 8.39
C SER A 22 12.48 -0.60 9.24
N GLU A 23 12.62 -0.68 10.55
CA GLU A 23 11.48 -0.75 11.48
C GLU A 23 10.58 0.48 11.34
N VAL A 24 11.19 1.65 11.12
CA VAL A 24 10.49 2.92 10.86
C VAL A 24 9.66 2.84 9.59
N PHE A 25 10.16 2.18 8.55
CA PHE A 25 9.46 2.08 7.27
C PHE A 25 8.11 1.37 7.41
N LEU A 26 8.07 0.27 8.18
CA LEU A 26 6.82 -0.45 8.41
C LEU A 26 5.80 0.39 9.19
N GLU A 27 6.27 1.16 10.18
CA GLU A 27 5.41 2.06 10.97
C GLU A 27 4.86 3.21 10.11
N GLU A 28 5.70 3.85 9.29
CA GLU A 28 5.27 4.91 8.36
C GLU A 28 4.22 4.41 7.36
N ILE A 29 4.43 3.23 6.76
CA ILE A 29 3.43 2.63 5.86
C ILE A 29 2.11 2.38 6.59
N ARG A 30 2.14 1.90 7.84
CA ARG A 30 0.92 1.72 8.64
C ARG A 30 0.20 3.03 8.89
N ILE A 31 0.93 4.11 9.17
CA ILE A 31 0.35 5.44 9.38
C ILE A 31 -0.31 5.93 8.09
N ILE A 32 0.38 5.84 6.95
CA ILE A 32 -0.17 6.24 5.63
C ILE A 32 -1.44 5.44 5.32
N VAL A 33 -1.38 4.11 5.45
CA VAL A 33 -2.54 3.24 5.23
C VAL A 33 -3.69 3.64 6.14
N ASN A 34 -3.45 3.87 7.42
CA ASN A 34 -4.51 4.24 8.37
C ASN A 34 -5.11 5.63 8.08
N GLN A 35 -4.29 6.58 7.60
CA GLN A 35 -4.78 7.91 7.19
C GLN A 35 -5.75 7.84 5.99
N HIS A 36 -5.46 6.98 5.02
CA HIS A 36 -6.33 6.81 3.85
C HIS A 36 -7.49 5.83 4.12
N PHE A 37 -7.24 4.79 4.91
CA PHE A 37 -8.13 3.69 5.20
C PHE A 37 -8.22 3.49 6.73
N PRO A 38 -9.04 4.27 7.45
CA PRO A 38 -9.17 4.14 8.91
C PRO A 38 -9.80 2.80 9.32
N ASP A 39 -10.61 2.19 8.45
CA ASP A 39 -11.17 0.84 8.61
C ASP A 39 -10.15 -0.28 8.30
N PHE A 40 -8.94 0.06 7.85
CA PHE A 40 -7.90 -0.94 7.62
C PHE A 40 -7.44 -1.56 8.93
N ASN A 41 -7.59 -2.87 9.03
CA ASN A 41 -7.13 -3.62 10.18
C ASN A 41 -5.64 -3.93 10.04
N HIS A 42 -4.81 -3.45 10.97
CA HIS A 42 -3.35 -3.61 10.97
C HIS A 42 -2.87 -5.06 10.98
N ASP A 43 -3.76 -6.00 11.29
CA ASP A 43 -3.55 -7.45 11.22
C ASP A 43 -3.51 -7.98 9.78
N ASN A 44 -4.17 -7.29 8.83
CA ASN A 44 -4.12 -7.60 7.38
C ASN A 44 -2.87 -7.03 6.68
N LEU A 45 -1.85 -6.66 7.45
CA LEU A 45 -0.54 -6.26 6.94
C LEU A 45 0.44 -7.40 7.16
N THR A 46 0.95 -7.95 6.06
CA THR A 46 2.03 -8.94 6.10
C THR A 46 3.30 -8.29 5.60
N HIS A 47 4.41 -8.42 6.34
CA HIS A 47 5.72 -7.99 5.86
C HIS A 47 6.65 -9.19 5.77
N LYS A 48 7.47 -9.21 4.73
CA LYS A 48 8.45 -10.25 4.47
C LYS A 48 9.80 -9.62 4.16
N LEU A 49 10.82 -10.05 4.89
CA LEU A 49 12.20 -9.70 4.60
C LEU A 49 12.64 -10.39 3.31
N SER A 50 13.33 -9.65 2.45
CA SER A 50 13.98 -10.25 1.27
C SER A 50 15.16 -11.13 1.70
N GLU A 51 15.52 -12.14 0.89
CA GLU A 51 16.63 -13.06 1.18
C GLU A 51 17.98 -12.39 1.44
N LYS A 52 18.19 -11.17 0.92
CA LYS A 52 19.41 -10.38 1.16
C LYS A 52 19.30 -9.38 2.31
N SER A 53 18.18 -9.37 3.04
CA SER A 53 17.83 -8.44 4.13
C SER A 53 17.95 -6.93 3.82
N SER A 54 18.18 -6.55 2.56
CA SER A 54 18.27 -5.15 2.14
C SER A 54 16.90 -4.49 1.96
N TYR A 55 15.86 -5.29 1.67
CA TYR A 55 14.52 -4.79 1.33
C TYR A 55 13.43 -5.51 2.10
N LEU A 56 12.39 -4.77 2.45
CA LEU A 56 11.17 -5.25 3.08
C LEU A 56 10.03 -5.21 2.06
N ALA A 57 9.36 -6.34 1.87
CA ALA A 57 8.15 -6.44 1.07
C ALA A 57 6.94 -6.45 2.01
N ILE A 58 6.17 -5.38 2.01
CA ILE A 58 4.95 -5.21 2.78
C ILE A 58 3.77 -5.43 1.83
N THR A 59 2.85 -6.32 2.19
CA THR A 59 1.59 -6.54 1.49
C THR A 59 0.47 -6.03 2.40
N VAL A 60 -0.32 -5.09 1.91
CA VAL A 60 -1.48 -4.51 2.61
C VAL A 60 -2.71 -4.67 1.74
N THR A 61 -3.81 -5.15 2.30
CA THR A 61 -5.10 -5.25 1.58
C THR A 61 -5.99 -4.07 1.96
N VAL A 62 -6.14 -3.10 1.06
CA VAL A 62 -6.92 -1.88 1.32
C VAL A 62 -8.27 -1.91 0.61
N CYS A 63 -9.31 -1.41 1.28
CA CYS A 63 -10.65 -1.28 0.70
C CYS A 63 -10.75 0.01 -0.11
N ALA A 64 -10.43 -0.04 -1.40
CA ALA A 64 -10.58 1.10 -2.30
C ALA A 64 -12.06 1.44 -2.45
N ILE A 65 -12.47 2.65 -2.06
CA ILE A 65 -13.84 3.15 -2.28
C ILE A 65 -13.99 3.92 -3.61
N ASN A 66 -12.87 4.36 -4.19
CA ASN A 66 -12.81 5.03 -5.49
C ASN A 66 -11.38 4.96 -6.05
N GLN A 67 -11.24 5.30 -7.33
CA GLN A 67 -9.95 5.31 -8.01
C GLN A 67 -9.01 6.41 -7.48
N GLU A 68 -9.56 7.57 -7.11
CA GLU A 68 -8.78 8.73 -6.64
C GLU A 68 -8.10 8.48 -5.28
N MET A 69 -8.73 7.70 -4.39
CA MET A 69 -8.18 7.28 -3.11
C MET A 69 -7.01 6.33 -3.30
N LEU A 70 -7.14 5.37 -4.23
CA LEU A 70 -6.01 4.51 -4.61
C LEU A 70 -4.88 5.36 -5.17
N ASP A 71 -5.16 6.23 -6.14
CA ASP A 71 -4.12 7.07 -6.76
C ASP A 71 -3.38 7.93 -5.72
N SER A 72 -4.14 8.57 -4.82
CA SER A 72 -3.57 9.34 -3.71
C SER A 72 -2.71 8.47 -2.79
N PHE A 73 -3.19 7.28 -2.44
CA PHE A 73 -2.45 6.33 -1.60
C PHE A 73 -1.15 5.86 -2.28
N TYR A 74 -1.20 5.45 -3.56
CA TYR A 74 -0.02 5.09 -4.34
C TYR A 74 0.96 6.27 -4.46
N GLN A 75 0.45 7.51 -4.59
CA GLN A 75 1.27 8.69 -4.69
C GLN A 75 2.00 9.00 -3.38
N ASP A 76 1.32 8.91 -2.23
CA ASP A 76 1.94 9.10 -0.91
C ASP A 76 2.99 8.03 -0.61
N LEU A 77 2.71 6.77 -0.96
CA LEU A 77 3.70 5.70 -0.90
C LEU A 77 4.91 6.00 -1.79
N THR A 78 4.70 6.38 -3.05
CA THR A 78 5.79 6.63 -4.00
C THR A 78 6.62 7.88 -3.65
N LYS A 79 6.02 8.87 -2.97
CA LYS A 79 6.73 10.04 -2.43
C LYS A 79 7.66 9.69 -1.28
N HIS A 80 7.43 8.57 -0.60
CA HIS A 80 8.21 8.16 0.55
C HIS A 80 9.62 7.72 0.11
N PRO A 81 10.71 8.28 0.66
CA PRO A 81 12.08 8.06 0.18
C PRO A 81 12.55 6.60 0.31
N ASP A 82 12.00 5.87 1.29
CA ASP A 82 12.29 4.46 1.52
C ASP A 82 11.52 3.51 0.60
N VAL A 83 10.44 3.96 -0.06
CA VAL A 83 9.71 3.15 -1.04
C VAL A 83 10.55 3.04 -2.31
N LYS A 84 10.78 1.80 -2.74
CA LYS A 84 11.46 1.48 -4.00
C LYS A 84 10.48 1.12 -5.10
N MET A 85 9.42 0.42 -4.74
CA MET A 85 8.44 -0.05 -5.71
C MET A 85 7.10 -0.30 -5.02
N VAL A 86 6.01 0.00 -5.71
CA VAL A 86 4.65 -0.36 -5.29
C VAL A 86 4.00 -1.12 -6.44
N LEU A 87 3.31 -2.22 -6.12
CA LEU A 87 2.62 -3.12 -7.04
C LEU A 87 1.15 -3.23 -6.62
#